data_AF-A0A1X1MVW4-F1
#
_entry.id   AF-A0A1X1MVW4-F1
#
_cell.length_a   1.000
_cell.length_b   1.000
_cell.length_c   1.000
_cell.angle_alpha   90.00
_cell.angle_beta   90.00
_cell.angle_gamma   90.00
#
_symmetry.space_group_name_H-M   'P 1'
#
loop_
_entity.id
_entity.type
_entity.pdbx_description
1 polymer ?
#
loop_
_entity_poly.entity_id
_entity_poly.type
_entity_poly.pdbx_seq_one_letter_code
_entity_poly.pdbx_strand_id
1 'polypeptide(L)'
;MTAKTGFLGDLVDQLRAGDTYGQLERFSDEDLLRPFIVTREQRREIAVNCDIDAAVEGRVRSFYQAVAAATEKATGAFTTTVLDLSHEGFGRVIICAGRLVVLSDALRDVQRFGFGSMDELSARGESLVTGATKQIERWNEVARDDS
;
A
#
# COMPACT_ATOMS: atom_id res chain seq x y z
N MET A 1 9.55 -19.30 -11.36
CA MET A 1 8.87 -17.99 -11.34
C MET A 1 9.89 -16.96 -10.90
N THR A 2 10.09 -15.90 -11.67
CA THR A 2 11.02 -14.83 -11.32
C THR A 2 10.44 -14.04 -10.16
N ALA A 3 11.15 -13.99 -9.03
CA ALA A 3 10.77 -13.11 -7.92
C ALA A 3 10.68 -11.67 -8.43
N LYS A 4 9.55 -10.99 -8.17
CA LYS A 4 9.40 -9.58 -8.55
C LYS A 4 10.38 -8.73 -7.73
N THR A 5 10.99 -7.74 -8.36
CA THR A 5 11.95 -6.82 -7.73
C THR A 5 11.30 -5.45 -7.52
N GLY A 6 11.89 -4.64 -6.64
CA GLY A 6 11.35 -3.32 -6.29
C GLY A 6 10.03 -3.42 -5.54
N PHE A 7 9.18 -2.40 -5.70
CA PHE A 7 7.94 -2.25 -4.92
C PHE A 7 6.97 -3.43 -5.10
N LEU A 8 6.91 -4.04 -6.28
CA LEU A 8 6.03 -5.20 -6.51
C LEU A 8 6.44 -6.41 -5.68
N GLY A 9 7.75 -6.60 -5.45
CA GLY A 9 8.26 -7.63 -4.56
C GLY A 9 7.85 -7.36 -3.11
N ASP A 10 8.08 -6.13 -2.65
CA ASP A 10 7.70 -5.72 -1.29
C ASP A 10 6.18 -5.85 -1.05
N LEU A 11 5.35 -5.60 -2.08
CA LEU A 11 3.90 -5.82 -2.01
C LEU A 11 3.52 -7.29 -1.91
N VAL A 12 4.18 -8.17 -2.68
CA VAL A 12 3.96 -9.63 -2.56
C VAL A 12 4.36 -10.14 -1.18
N ASP A 13 5.50 -9.68 -0.67
CA ASP A 13 5.97 -10.04 0.67
C ASP A 13 4.96 -9.59 1.74
N GLN A 14 4.42 -8.37 1.62
CA GLN A 14 3.41 -7.87 2.55
C GLN A 14 2.09 -8.65 2.48
N LEU A 15 1.66 -9.05 1.28
CA LEU A 15 0.47 -9.88 1.11
C LEU A 15 0.64 -11.24 1.78
N ARG A 16 1.80 -11.87 1.61
CA ARG A 16 2.11 -13.16 2.24
C ARG A 16 2.29 -13.03 3.75
N ALA A 17 2.90 -11.95 4.24
CA ALA A 17 3.04 -11.70 5.67
C ALA A 17 1.69 -11.50 6.38
N GLY A 18 0.69 -10.94 5.68
CA GLY A 18 -0.67 -10.78 6.18
C GLY A 18 -1.51 -12.07 6.19
N ASP A 19 -1.06 -13.13 5.53
CA ASP A 19 -1.79 -14.38 5.41
C ASP A 19 -1.41 -15.37 6.52
N THR A 20 -2.15 -15.28 7.64
CA THR A 20 -1.93 -16.08 8.85
C THR A 20 -1.96 -17.60 8.60
N TYR A 21 -2.69 -18.07 7.58
CA TYR A 21 -2.90 -19.49 7.32
C TYR A 21 -2.13 -20.02 6.10
N GLY A 22 -1.25 -19.21 5.49
CA GLY A 22 -0.43 -19.62 4.34
C GLY A 22 -1.23 -20.04 3.10
N GLN A 23 -2.49 -19.61 2.98
CA GLN A 23 -3.35 -19.89 1.83
C GLN A 23 -2.83 -19.26 0.52
N LEU A 24 -2.00 -18.22 0.61
CA LEU A 24 -1.48 -17.45 -0.51
C LEU A 24 -0.21 -18.07 -1.12
N GLU A 25 0.45 -19.00 -0.44
CA GLU A 25 1.69 -19.64 -0.93
C GLU A 25 1.50 -20.45 -2.22
N ARG A 26 0.29 -20.97 -2.44
CA ARG A 26 -0.06 -21.72 -3.65
C ARG A 26 -0.21 -20.85 -4.90
N PHE A 27 -0.31 -19.52 -4.74
CA PHE A 27 -0.53 -18.60 -5.85
C PHE A 27 0.78 -18.00 -6.33
N SER A 28 0.82 -17.74 -7.65
CA SER A 28 1.96 -17.04 -8.22
C SER A 28 1.99 -15.57 -7.79
N ASP A 29 3.18 -14.95 -7.77
CA ASP A 29 3.32 -13.51 -7.52
C ASP A 29 2.41 -12.69 -8.45
N GLU A 30 2.25 -13.12 -9.70
CA GLU A 30 1.38 -12.47 -10.67
C GLU A 30 -0.10 -12.62 -10.34
N ASP A 31 -0.52 -13.80 -9.86
CA ASP A 31 -1.89 -14.03 -9.41
C ASP A 31 -2.23 -13.20 -8.17
N LEU A 32 -1.27 -13.03 -7.25
CA LEU A 32 -1.43 -12.21 -6.05
C LEU A 32 -1.56 -10.72 -6.38
N LEU A 33 -0.86 -10.24 -7.42
CA LEU A 33 -0.89 -8.85 -7.85
C LEU A 33 -2.05 -8.54 -8.80
N ARG A 34 -2.61 -9.54 -9.49
CA ARG A 34 -3.71 -9.36 -10.45
C ARG A 34 -4.90 -8.57 -9.90
N PRO A 35 -5.37 -8.76 -8.65
CA PRO A 35 -6.47 -7.98 -8.06
C PRO A 35 -6.20 -6.47 -7.94
N PHE A 36 -4.95 -6.04 -8.01
CA PHE A 36 -4.60 -4.61 -8.04
C PHE A 36 -4.75 -4.00 -9.43
N ILE A 37 -4.87 -4.82 -10.48
CA ILE A 37 -5.01 -4.35 -11.85
C ILE A 37 -6.49 -4.28 -12.20
N VAL A 38 -7.00 -3.05 -12.31
CA VAL A 38 -8.40 -2.76 -12.63
C VAL A 38 -8.41 -1.79 -13.79
N THR A 39 -8.94 -2.24 -14.93
CA THR A 39 -9.01 -1.44 -16.15
C THR A 39 -9.87 -0.21 -15.93
N ARG A 40 -9.67 0.81 -16.77
CA ARG A 40 -10.47 2.04 -16.71
C ARG A 40 -11.97 1.77 -16.90
N GLU A 41 -12.30 0.78 -17.70
CA GLU A 41 -13.69 0.36 -17.94
C GLU A 41 -14.27 -0.30 -16.68
N GLN A 42 -13.58 -1.28 -16.11
CA GLN A 42 -13.99 -1.94 -14.86
C GLN A 42 -14.17 -0.94 -13.71
N ARG A 43 -13.27 0.05 -13.56
CA ARG A 43 -13.42 1.07 -12.51
C ARG A 43 -14.67 1.93 -12.68
N ARG A 44 -15.13 2.16 -13.92
CA ARG A 44 -16.34 2.95 -14.18
C ARG A 44 -17.61 2.19 -13.85
N GLU A 45 -17.58 0.87 -14.02
CA GLU A 45 -18.70 -0.03 -13.69
C GLU A 45 -18.90 -0.18 -12.18
N ILE A 46 -17.85 0.02 -11.38
CA ILE A 46 -17.95 0.00 -9.92
C ILE A 46 -18.73 1.22 -9.43
N ALA A 47 -19.87 0.93 -8.80
CA ALA A 47 -20.71 1.89 -8.11
C ALA A 47 -19.99 2.42 -6.85
N VAL A 48 -20.04 3.73 -6.64
CA VAL A 48 -19.34 4.42 -5.52
C VAL A 48 -20.25 4.57 -4.29
N ASN A 49 -21.56 4.50 -4.49
CA ASN A 49 -22.58 4.61 -3.45
C ASN A 49 -22.85 3.29 -2.70
N CYS A 50 -21.88 2.37 -2.71
CA CYS A 50 -21.98 1.07 -2.09
C CYS A 50 -20.91 0.92 -1.01
N ASP A 51 -21.18 0.08 -0.03
CA ASP A 51 -20.20 -0.28 0.98
C ASP A 51 -18.93 -0.85 0.35
N ILE A 52 -17.79 -0.55 0.95
CA ILE A 52 -16.52 -1.15 0.56
C ILE A 52 -16.52 -2.66 0.86
N ASP A 53 -16.13 -3.46 -0.14
CA ASP A 53 -15.84 -4.88 0.07
C ASP A 53 -14.57 -5.02 0.92
N ALA A 54 -14.59 -5.93 1.90
CA ALA A 54 -13.43 -6.30 2.71
C ALA A 54 -12.20 -6.68 1.86
N ALA A 55 -12.40 -7.27 0.69
CA ALA A 55 -11.31 -7.55 -0.24
C ALA A 55 -10.66 -6.28 -0.80
N VAL A 56 -11.43 -5.21 -1.04
CA VAL A 56 -10.92 -3.91 -1.49
C VAL A 56 -10.17 -3.24 -0.35
N GLU A 57 -10.75 -3.22 0.86
CA GLU A 57 -10.09 -2.69 2.05
C GLU A 57 -8.75 -3.39 2.30
N GLY A 58 -8.72 -4.72 2.21
CA GLY A 58 -7.50 -5.52 2.34
C GLY A 58 -6.43 -5.11 1.33
N ARG A 59 -6.79 -4.91 0.05
CA ARG A 59 -5.83 -4.44 -0.97
C ARG A 59 -5.27 -3.06 -0.66
N VAL A 60 -6.11 -2.11 -0.24
CA VAL A 60 -5.66 -0.76 0.14
C VAL A 60 -4.70 -0.85 1.32
N ARG A 61 -5.06 -1.62 2.34
CA ARG A 61 -4.23 -1.86 3.53
C ARG A 61 -2.87 -2.44 3.15
N SER A 62 -2.84 -3.54 2.39
CA SER A 62 -1.60 -4.19 1.96
C SER A 62 -0.74 -3.28 1.10
N PHE A 63 -1.34 -2.48 0.21
CA PHE A 63 -0.60 -1.51 -0.61
C PHE A 63 0.15 -0.49 0.24
N TYR A 64 -0.53 0.18 1.18
CA TYR A 64 0.11 1.18 2.02
C TYR A 64 1.05 0.58 3.07
N GLN A 65 0.78 -0.62 3.57
CA GLN A 65 1.74 -1.35 4.40
C GLN A 65 3.00 -1.73 3.62
N ALA A 66 2.88 -2.10 2.35
CA ALA A 66 4.04 -2.35 1.49
C ALA A 66 4.86 -1.07 1.25
N VAL A 67 4.20 0.09 1.11
CA VAL A 67 4.89 1.40 1.05
C VAL A 67 5.67 1.66 2.35
N ALA A 68 5.06 1.40 3.51
CA ALA A 68 5.74 1.56 4.79
C ALA A 68 6.95 0.62 4.91
N ALA A 69 6.76 -0.68 4.66
CA ALA A 69 7.82 -1.68 4.71
C ALA A 69 8.98 -1.37 3.74
N ALA A 70 8.67 -0.96 2.51
CA ALA A 70 9.69 -0.55 1.53
C ALA A 70 10.43 0.73 1.97
N THR A 71 9.75 1.67 2.63
CA THR A 71 10.37 2.87 3.20
C THR A 71 11.30 2.53 4.36
N GLU A 72 10.86 1.64 5.26
CA GLU A 72 11.68 1.13 6.36
C GLU A 72 12.92 0.40 5.84
N LYS A 73 12.76 -0.48 4.84
CA LYS A 73 13.88 -1.17 4.17
C LYS A 73 14.88 -0.20 3.54
N ALA A 74 14.42 0.92 2.97
CA ALA A 74 15.28 1.91 2.35
C ALA A 74 16.00 2.82 3.36
N THR A 75 15.40 3.09 4.53
CA THR A 75 15.88 4.11 5.48
C THR A 75 16.42 3.55 6.79
N GLY A 76 16.05 2.32 7.14
CA GLY A 76 16.26 1.72 8.46
C GLY A 76 15.45 2.37 9.60
N ALA A 77 14.55 3.30 9.30
CA ALA A 77 13.66 3.89 10.30
C ALA A 77 12.39 3.05 10.42
N PHE A 78 11.99 2.70 11.65
CA PHE A 78 10.78 1.94 11.89
C PHE A 78 9.55 2.72 11.44
N THR A 79 8.69 2.09 10.65
CA THR A 79 7.49 2.70 10.10
C THR A 79 6.21 2.06 10.60
N THR A 80 5.14 2.84 10.71
CA THR A 80 3.81 2.34 11.06
C THR A 80 2.77 2.95 10.12
N THR A 81 1.80 2.13 9.70
CA THR A 81 0.66 2.58 8.87
C THR A 81 -0.61 2.64 9.70
N VAL A 82 -1.31 3.76 9.64
CA VAL A 82 -2.66 3.96 10.18
C VAL A 82 -3.60 4.14 9.01
N LEU A 83 -4.56 3.23 8.85
CA LEU A 83 -5.62 3.31 7.86
C LEU A 83 -6.96 3.43 8.59
N ASP A 84 -7.60 4.57 8.42
CA ASP A 84 -8.97 4.82 8.86
C ASP A 84 -9.84 4.97 7.62
N LEU A 85 -10.84 4.10 7.47
CA LEU A 85 -11.66 4.02 6.28
C LEU A 85 -13.12 3.77 6.68
N SER A 86 -14.03 4.60 6.18
CA SER A 86 -15.46 4.43 6.35
C SER A 86 -16.02 3.34 5.42
N HIS A 87 -17.17 2.78 5.77
CA HIS A 87 -17.91 1.87 4.90
C HIS A 87 -18.24 2.49 3.53
N GLU A 88 -18.46 3.82 3.48
CA GLU A 88 -18.69 4.55 2.22
C GLU A 88 -17.43 4.76 1.34
N GLY A 89 -16.25 4.29 1.75
CA GLY A 89 -15.03 4.41 0.95
C GLY A 89 -14.32 5.76 1.04
N PHE A 90 -14.57 6.51 2.13
CA PHE A 90 -13.84 7.74 2.46
C PHE A 90 -12.94 7.51 3.67
N GLY A 91 -11.78 8.15 3.69
CA GLY A 91 -10.89 7.98 4.83
C GLY A 91 -9.56 8.67 4.69
N ARG A 92 -8.60 8.17 5.44
CA ARG A 92 -7.23 8.64 5.43
C ARG A 92 -6.29 7.49 5.71
N VAL A 93 -5.15 7.53 5.03
CA VAL A 93 -4.00 6.73 5.41
C VAL A 93 -2.85 7.65 5.81
N ILE A 94 -2.18 7.27 6.89
CA ILE A 94 -1.02 7.96 7.43
C ILE A 94 0.08 6.92 7.59
N ILE A 95 1.28 7.25 7.13
CA ILE A 95 2.49 6.49 7.47
C ILE A 95 3.36 7.38 8.33
N CYS A 96 3.76 6.85 9.48
CA CYS A 96 4.67 7.50 10.42
C CYS A 96 6.01 6.75 10.45
N ALA A 97 7.09 7.49 10.66
CA ALA A 97 8.38 6.96 11.13
C ALA A 97 8.68 7.65 12.46
N GLY A 98 8.78 6.89 13.56
CA GLY A 98 8.78 7.48 14.91
C GLY A 98 7.59 8.44 15.09
N ARG A 99 7.87 9.73 15.32
CA ARG A 99 6.86 10.79 15.47
C ARG A 99 6.60 11.60 14.19
N LEU A 100 7.34 11.32 13.11
CA LEU A 100 7.24 12.04 11.84
C LEU A 100 6.17 11.40 10.95
N VAL A 101 5.18 12.18 10.52
CA VAL A 101 4.27 11.77 9.44
C VAL A 101 4.98 11.93 8.09
N VAL A 102 5.28 10.82 7.44
CA VAL A 102 6.02 10.77 6.17
C VAL A 102 5.10 10.69 4.95
N LEU A 103 3.86 10.22 5.15
CA LEU A 103 2.80 10.17 4.15
C LEU A 103 1.46 10.46 4.83
N SER A 104 0.61 11.27 4.19
CA SER A 104 -0.76 11.54 4.63
C SER A 104 -1.66 11.73 3.41
N ASP A 105 -2.33 10.66 3.00
CA ASP A 105 -3.21 10.67 1.83
C ASP A 105 -4.68 10.61 2.28
N ALA A 106 -5.49 11.50 1.73
CA ALA A 106 -6.94 11.40 1.84
C ALA A 106 -7.47 10.38 0.82
N LEU A 107 -8.29 9.45 1.28
CA LEU A 107 -8.87 8.39 0.46
C LEU A 107 -10.33 8.71 0.12
N ARG A 108 -10.69 8.54 -1.15
CA ARG A 108 -12.04 8.71 -1.68
C ARG A 108 -12.29 7.68 -2.77
N ASP A 109 -13.55 7.32 -2.98
CA ASP A 109 -13.99 6.34 -3.97
C ASP A 109 -13.19 5.03 -3.90
N VAL A 110 -12.87 4.59 -2.69
CA VAL A 110 -11.96 3.45 -2.45
C VAL A 110 -12.47 2.15 -3.06
N GLN A 111 -13.79 2.02 -3.28
CA GLN A 111 -14.39 0.92 -4.03
C GLN A 111 -13.70 0.71 -5.39
N ARG A 112 -13.16 1.78 -6.00
CA ARG A 112 -12.49 1.78 -7.30
C ARG A 112 -10.98 1.61 -7.21
N PHE A 113 -10.43 1.28 -6.03
CA PHE A 113 -9.00 1.13 -5.85
C PHE A 113 -8.41 0.06 -6.80
N GLY A 114 -7.44 0.48 -7.60
CA GLY A 114 -6.76 -0.33 -8.60
C GLY A 114 -5.94 0.50 -9.58
N PHE A 115 -5.13 -0.18 -10.39
CA PHE A 115 -4.14 0.38 -11.33
C PHE A 115 -4.38 -0.14 -12.75
N GLY A 116 -4.04 0.64 -13.78
CA GLY A 116 -4.32 0.29 -15.16
C GLY A 116 -3.40 -0.79 -15.69
N SER A 117 -2.21 -0.89 -15.10
CA SER A 117 -1.18 -1.87 -15.43
C SER A 117 -0.28 -2.13 -14.21
N MET A 118 0.55 -3.17 -14.32
CA MET A 118 1.57 -3.47 -13.32
C MET A 118 2.60 -2.35 -13.19
N ASP A 119 2.95 -1.70 -14.30
CA ASP A 119 3.88 -0.57 -14.32
C ASP A 119 3.31 0.65 -13.58
N GLU A 120 2.02 0.94 -13.74
CA GLU A 120 1.36 2.00 -12.98
C GLU A 120 1.34 1.72 -11.47
N LEU A 121 1.09 0.45 -11.10
CA LEU A 121 1.15 0.00 -9.70
C LEU A 121 2.55 0.19 -9.11
N SER A 122 3.59 -0.29 -9.81
CA SER A 122 4.99 -0.17 -9.37
C SER A 122 5.39 1.30 -9.25
N ALA A 123 5.15 2.10 -10.29
CA ALA A 123 5.52 3.50 -10.33
C ALA A 123 4.84 4.32 -9.23
N ARG A 124 3.55 4.04 -8.94
CA ARG A 124 2.86 4.72 -7.84
C ARG A 124 3.46 4.35 -6.49
N GLY A 125 3.71 3.07 -6.23
CA GLY A 125 4.33 2.62 -4.98
C GLY A 125 5.72 3.22 -4.78
N GLU A 126 6.58 3.13 -5.79
CA GLU A 126 7.94 3.69 -5.77
C GLU A 126 7.95 5.21 -5.56
N SER A 127 6.99 5.92 -6.16
CA SER A 127 6.85 7.37 -5.97
C SER A 127 6.52 7.72 -4.52
N LEU A 128 5.64 6.95 -3.86
CA LEU A 128 5.29 7.15 -2.46
C LEU A 128 6.48 6.83 -1.54
N VAL A 129 7.17 5.71 -1.77
CA VAL A 129 8.38 5.32 -1.03
C VAL A 129 9.45 6.40 -1.15
N THR A 130 9.72 6.88 -2.37
CA THR A 130 10.69 7.97 -2.61
C THR A 130 10.32 9.24 -1.86
N GLY A 131 9.02 9.60 -1.84
CA GLY A 131 8.52 10.75 -1.10
C GLY A 131 8.73 10.61 0.41
N ALA A 132 8.37 9.45 0.97
CA ALA A 132 8.51 9.17 2.40
C ALA A 132 9.99 9.14 2.83
N THR A 133 10.86 8.48 2.07
CA THR A 133 12.31 8.44 2.29
C THR A 133 12.91 9.85 2.37
N LYS A 134 12.54 10.74 1.43
CA LYS A 134 12.99 12.14 1.45
C LYS A 134 12.56 12.90 2.72
N GLN A 135 11.37 12.62 3.24
CA GLN A 135 10.92 13.25 4.50
C GLN A 135 11.75 12.75 5.68
N ILE A 136 12.02 11.45 5.74
CA ILE A 136 12.84 10.83 6.80
C ILE A 136 14.27 11.36 6.77
N GLU A 137 14.89 11.44 5.60
CA GLU A 137 16.25 11.98 5.44
C GLU A 137 16.33 13.45 5.88
N ARG A 138 15.28 14.23 5.60
CA ARG A 138 15.22 15.64 5.95
C ARG A 138 15.02 15.88 7.44
N TRP A 139 14.22 15.07 8.11
CA TRP A 139 13.82 15.22 9.52
C TRP A 139 14.20 13.98 10.32
N ASN A 140 15.46 13.56 10.15
CA ASN A 140 16.00 12.31 10.68
C ASN A 140 15.83 12.18 12.20
N GLU A 141 15.99 13.28 12.92
CA GLU A 141 15.86 13.36 14.37
C GLU A 141 14.43 13.07 14.84
N VAL A 142 13.41 13.46 14.08
CA VAL A 142 12.00 13.20 14.42
C VAL A 142 11.60 11.77 14.01
N ALA A 143 12.18 11.30 12.89
CA ALA A 143 11.90 9.96 12.36
C ALA A 143 12.43 8.82 13.25
N ARG A 144 13.40 9.10 14.12
CA ARG A 144 14.06 8.15 15.03
C ARG A 144 13.87 8.50 16.51
N ASP A 145 12.90 9.36 16.81
CA ASP A 145 12.55 9.68 18.18
C ASP A 145 11.61 8.60 18.74
N ASP A 146 12.15 7.77 19.63
CA ASP A 146 11.44 6.70 20.34
C ASP A 146 10.94 7.13 21.74
N SER A 147 11.02 8.44 22.05
CA SER A 147 10.72 9.04 23.37
C SER A 147 9.24 9.31 23.63
#